data_AF-A0A3C1YWM0-F1
#
_entry.id   AF-A0A3C1YWM0-F1
#
_cell.length_a   1.000
_cell.length_b   1.000
_cell.length_c   1.000
_cell.angle_alpha   90.00
_cell.angle_beta   90.00
_cell.angle_gamma   90.00
#
_symmetry.space_group_name_H-M   'P 1'
#
loop_
_entity.id
_entity.type
_entity.pdbx_description
1 polymer ?
#
loop_
_entity_poly.entity_id
_entity_poly.type
_entity_poly.pdbx_seq_one_letter_code
_entity_poly.pdbx_strand_id
1 'polypeptide(L)' 'MATSSLRFESAALICDLLSVRRSLTLEQLVALLPELTWNQVFTTVDDLSRRGEIVLFRRGFSYEVEWSAAKPKTLSCVG' A
#
# COMPACT_ATOMS: atom_id res chain seq x y z
N MET A 1 -18.42 11.57 -10.27
CA MET A 1 -16.99 11.64 -10.62
C MET A 1 -16.15 12.14 -9.44
N ALA A 2 -16.28 11.56 -8.24
CA ALA A 2 -15.57 12.06 -7.03
C ALA A 2 -14.78 10.96 -6.28
N THR A 3 -15.04 9.69 -6.58
CA THR A 3 -14.40 8.55 -5.89
C THR A 3 -12.98 8.25 -6.37
N SER A 4 -12.62 8.68 -7.57
CA SER A 4 -11.28 8.48 -8.15
C SER A 4 -10.22 9.37 -7.49
N SER A 5 -10.55 10.60 -7.11
CA SER A 5 -9.59 11.53 -6.49
C SER A 5 -9.21 11.12 -5.07
N LEU A 6 -10.20 10.73 -4.25
CA LEU A 6 -9.97 10.26 -2.87
C LEU A 6 -9.10 9.00 -2.79
N ARG A 7 -9.20 8.12 -3.80
CA ARG A 7 -8.34 6.93 -3.92
C ARG A 7 -6.90 7.31 -4.23
N PHE A 8 -6.69 8.36 -5.04
CA PHE A 8 -5.36 8.85 -5.35
C PHE A 8 -4.70 9.53 -4.14
N GLU A 9 -5.45 10.32 -3.37
CA GLU A 9 -4.95 10.97 -2.16
C GLU A 9 -4.56 9.95 -1.07
N SER A 10 -5.41 8.96 -0.81
CA SER A 10 -5.08 7.90 0.15
C SER A 10 -3.85 7.08 -0.29
N ALA A 11 -3.70 6.80 -1.59
CA ALA A 11 -2.53 6.10 -2.10
C ALA A 11 -1.25 6.92 -1.91
N ALA A 12 -1.29 8.23 -2.21
CA ALA A 12 -0.15 9.12 -2.02
C ALA A 12 0.28 9.18 -0.55
N LEU A 13 -0.66 9.29 0.39
CA LEU A 13 -0.36 9.31 1.83
C LEU A 13 0.30 8.02 2.32
N ILE A 14 -0.21 6.86 1.91
CA ILE A 14 0.35 5.56 2.29
C ILE A 14 1.75 5.39 1.70
N CYS A 15 1.94 5.74 0.42
CA CYS A 15 3.24 5.71 -0.23
C CYS A 15 4.26 6.66 0.43
N ASP A 16 3.84 7.88 0.79
CA ASP A 16 4.70 8.85 1.46
C ASP A 16 5.16 8.32 2.84
N LEU A 17 4.23 7.76 3.63
CA LEU A 17 4.58 7.13 4.91
C LEU A 17 5.54 5.95 4.75
N LEU A 18 5.31 5.08 3.76
CA LEU A 18 6.21 3.98 3.47
C LEU A 18 7.58 4.49 2.96
N SER A 19 7.63 5.66 2.29
CA SER A 19 8.89 6.22 1.79
C SER A 19 9.81 6.65 2.95
N VAL A 20 9.20 7.15 4.03
CA VAL A 20 9.89 7.51 5.28
C VAL A 20 10.19 6.26 6.12
N ARG A 21 9.27 5.28 6.13
CA ARG A 21 9.35 4.07 6.96
C ARG A 21 9.36 2.83 6.10
N ARG A 22 10.50 2.13 6.08
CA ARG A 22 10.74 0.91 5.29
C ARG A 22 9.60 -0.12 5.36
N SER A 23 8.99 -0.30 6.52
CA SER A 23 7.87 -1.20 6.76
C SER A 23 6.90 -0.61 7.79
N LEU A 24 5.61 -0.89 7.62
CA LEU A 24 4.55 -0.50 8.55
C LEU A 24 3.50 -1.60 8.66
N THR A 25 2.88 -1.74 9.83
CA THR A 25 1.67 -2.57 9.99
C THR A 25 0.41 -1.84 9.52
N LEU A 26 -0.64 -2.58 9.19
CA LEU A 26 -1.95 -1.97 8.87
C LEU A 26 -2.49 -1.13 10.04
N GLU A 27 -2.31 -1.61 11.27
CA GLU A 27 -2.71 -0.92 12.48
C GLU A 27 -1.95 0.42 12.63
N GLN A 28 -0.65 0.43 12.33
CA GLN A 28 0.14 1.66 12.35
C GLN A 28 -0.26 2.62 11.23
N LEU A 29 -0.60 2.14 10.04
CA LEU A 29 -1.09 3.00 8.96
C LEU A 29 -2.38 3.73 9.36
N VAL A 30 -3.33 3.01 9.97
CA VAL A 30 -4.58 3.62 10.45
C VAL A 30 -4.33 4.57 11.63
N ALA A 31 -3.37 4.27 12.49
CA ALA A 31 -3.00 5.16 13.58
C ALA A 31 -2.29 6.44 13.11
N LEU A 32 -1.51 6.37 12.02
CA LEU A 32 -0.76 7.49 11.46
C LEU A 32 -1.57 8.34 10.48
N LEU A 33 -2.61 7.77 9.87
CA LEU A 33 -3.53 8.43 8.93
C LEU A 33 -4.95 8.45 9.51
N PRO A 34 -5.22 9.22 10.58
CA PRO A 34 -6.54 9.26 11.21
C PRO A 34 -7.63 9.82 10.28
N GLU A 35 -7.26 10.52 9.21
CA GLU A 35 -8.17 10.96 8.14
C GLU A 35 -8.69 9.82 7.26
N LEU A 36 -8.06 8.64 7.30
CA LEU A 36 -8.48 7.47 6.55
C LEU A 36 -9.19 6.47 7.46
N THR A 37 -10.33 5.97 6.98
CA THR A 37 -11.00 4.83 7.62
C THR A 37 -10.24 3.54 7.36
N TRP A 38 -10.42 2.55 8.24
CA TRP A 38 -9.85 1.21 8.07
C TRP A 38 -10.15 0.62 6.68
N ASN A 39 -11.37 0.79 6.18
CA ASN A 39 -11.77 0.31 4.86
C ASN A 39 -11.04 1.03 3.72
N GLN A 40 -10.80 2.34 3.85
CA GLN A 40 -10.03 3.09 2.86
C GLN A 40 -8.57 2.63 2.85
N VAL A 41 -7.94 2.50 4.02
CA VAL A 41 -6.57 1.97 4.11
C VAL A 41 -6.48 0.58 3.50
N PHE A 42 -7.38 -0.32 3.87
CA PHE A 42 -7.39 -1.69 3.36
C PHE A 42 -7.60 -1.75 1.83
N THR A 43 -8.57 -0.99 1.32
CA THR A 43 -8.85 -0.94 -0.14
C THR A 43 -7.66 -0.38 -0.91
N THR A 44 -7.06 0.68 -0.41
CA THR A 44 -5.91 1.32 -1.06
C THR A 44 -4.66 0.43 -1.00
N VAL A 45 -4.40 -0.23 0.12
CA VAL A 45 -3.30 -1.21 0.25
C VAL A 45 -3.51 -2.41 -0.68
N ASP A 46 -4.73 -2.96 -0.76
CA ASP A 46 -5.05 -4.06 -1.69
C ASP A 46 -4.82 -3.65 -3.16
N ASP A 47 -5.29 -2.45 -3.54
CA ASP A 47 -5.10 -1.91 -4.89
C ASP A 47 -3.60 -1.70 -5.21
N LEU A 48 -2.84 -1.08 -4.32
CA LEU A 48 -1.39 -0.85 -4.49
C LEU A 48 -0.61 -2.17 -4.53
N SER A 49 -1.01 -3.16 -3.72
CA SER A 49 -0.38 -4.47 -3.70
C SER A 49 -0.63 -5.24 -5.00
N ARG A 50 -1.85 -5.19 -5.55
CA ARG A 50 -2.20 -5.79 -6.85
C ARG A 50 -1.46 -5.14 -8.02
N ARG A 51 -1.19 -3.84 -7.93
CA ARG A 51 -0.36 -3.11 -8.91
C ARG A 51 1.12 -3.44 -8.79
N GLY A 52 1.54 -4.05 -7.68
CA GLY A 52 2.93 -4.41 -7.40
C GLY A 52 3.77 -3.25 -6.91
N GLU A 53 3.15 -2.13 -6.51
CA GLU A 53 3.82 -0.94 -5.96
C GLU A 53 4.29 -1.19 -4.51
N ILE A 54 3.54 -2.00 -3.76
CA ILE A 54 3.87 -2.40 -2.39
C ILE A 54 3.71 -3.92 -2.23
N VAL A 55 4.36 -4.46 -1.21
CA VAL A 55 4.21 -5.86 -0.81
C VAL A 55 3.47 -5.90 0.51
N LEU A 56 2.31 -6.57 0.50
CA LEU A 56 1.58 -6.93 1.71
C LEU A 56 1.97 -8.35 2.11
N PHE A 57 2.48 -8.54 3.32
CA PHE A 57 2.79 -9.86 3.86
C PHE A 57 2.39 -9.98 5.32
N ARG A 58 2.21 -11.21 5.76
CA ARG A 58 1.83 -11.50 7.13
C ARG A 58 3.07 -11.84 7.96
N ARG A 59 3.25 -11.15 9.07
CA ARG A 59 4.27 -11.46 10.11
C ARG A 59 3.56 -11.83 11.40
N GLY A 60 3.49 -13.14 11.66
CA GLY A 60 2.77 -13.68 12.82
C GLY A 60 1.26 -13.39 12.75
N PHE A 61 0.77 -12.54 13.66
CA PHE A 61 -0.65 -12.13 13.72
C PHE A 61 -0.93 -10.77 13.10
N SER A 62 0.10 -10.08 12.60
CA SER A 62 -0.02 -8.75 11.99
C SER A 62 0.22 -8.79 10.49
N TYR A 63 -0.41 -7.85 9.78
CA TYR A 63 -0.15 -7.60 8.37
C TYR A 63 0.78 -6.40 8.25
N GLU A 64 1.90 -6.62 7.57
CA GLU A 64 2.90 -5.60 7.27
C GLU A 64 2.90 -5.26 5.78
N VAL A 65 3.17 -4.00 5.51
CA VAL A 65 3.27 -3.41 4.19
C VAL A 65 4.66 -2.82 4.04
N GLU A 66 5.33 -3.17 2.96
CA GLU A 66 6.65 -2.67 2.59
C GLU A 66 6.65 -2.15 1.15
N TRP A 67 7.55 -1.22 0.85
CA TRP A 67 7.80 -0.84 -0.54
C TRP A 67 8.24 -2.03 -1.36
N SER A 68 7.57 -2.22 -2.49
CA SER A 68 8.04 -3.16 -3.49
C SER A 68 9.21 -2.51 -4.21
N ALA A 69 10.43 -2.89 -3.84
CA ALA A 69 11.63 -2.58 -4.64
C ALA A 69 11.64 -3.37 -5.97
N ALA A 70 10.51 -3.97 -6.38
CA ALA A 70 10.40 -4.68 -7.63
C ALA A 70 10.67 -3.68 -8.75
N LYS A 71 11.87 -3.81 -9.35
CA LYS A 71 12.14 -3.36 -10.70
C LYS A 71 10.90 -3.67 -11.55
N PRO A 72 10.50 -2.78 -12.47
CA PRO A 72 9.39 -3.05 -13.37
C PRO A 72 9.57 -4.46 -13.88
N LYS A 73 8.55 -5.31 -13.65
CA LYS A 73 8.50 -6.63 -14.27
C LYS A 73 8.50 -6.37 -15.78
N THR A 74 9.69 -6.32 -16.37
CA THR A 74 9.86 -6.70 -17.76
C THR A 74 9.32 -8.11 -17.80
N LEU A 75 8.09 -8.25 -18.30
CA LEU A 75 7.55 -9.52 -18.73
C LEU A 75 8.57 -10.10 -19.71
N SER A 76 9.47 -10.94 -19.20
CA SER A 76 10.43 -11.66 -20.01
C SER A 76 9.69 -12.84 -20.61
N CYS A 77 9.66 -12.83 -21.93
CA CYS A 77 9.11 -13.84 -22.82
C CYS A 77 9.67 -15.22 -22.47
N VAL A 78 8.78 -16.20 -22.26
CA VAL A 78 9.02 -17.63 -22.46
C VAL A 78 7.67 -18.15 -22.97
N GLY A 79 7.50 -18.68 -24.17
CA GLY A 79 8.39 -19.41 -25.06
C GLY A 79 7.49 -20.48 -25.67
#